data_AF-A0AAV5WXA1-F1
#
_entry.id   AF-A0AAV5WXA1-F1
#
_cell.length_a   1.000
_cell.length_b   1.000
_cell.length_c   1.000
_cell.angle_alpha   90.00
_cell.angle_beta   90.00
_cell.angle_gamma   90.00
#
_symmetry.space_group_name_H-M   'P 1'
#
loop_
_entity.id
_entity.type
_entity.pdbx_description
1 polymer ?
#
loop_
_entity_poly.entity_id
_entity_poly.type
_entity_poly.pdbx_seq_one_letter_code
_entity_poly.pdbx_strand_id
1 'polypeptide(L)'
;QMLRWFECAYAVLSIVNVTFFGVLLYKTPFHYALWAPVLMLHQQAYSFCVFGMFCLIVDRLLVTIFPSAFSEQTKRMITVYIIGSAVVISASTACTYYLQFAESFGVIVLVHTAIELITVLLAIICIFASKYKYRVTLARTSLNSRYRVGEVIELTRVLFPLFLLNFIANMITSGSAFAFLRVDVTTFNFQKVLSMVCTTSGLIQPWYLLLKQRFLSRRLYSLFHCEKRRTETV
;
A
#
# COMPACT_ATOMS: atom_id res chain seq x y z
N GLN A 1 -5.44 25.83 9.77
CA GLN A 1 -4.28 25.76 10.69
C GLN A 1 -3.99 24.32 11.12
N MET A 2 -4.94 23.56 11.67
CA MET A 2 -4.70 22.17 12.12
C MET A 2 -4.10 21.24 11.03
N LEU A 3 -4.56 21.34 9.77
CA LEU A 3 -4.01 20.56 8.66
C LEU A 3 -2.51 20.81 8.41
N ARG A 4 -2.06 22.06 8.54
CA ARG A 4 -0.64 22.43 8.36
C ARG A 4 0.23 21.85 9.48
N TRP A 5 -0.30 21.72 10.69
CA TRP A 5 0.39 21.05 11.80
C TRP A 5 0.56 19.56 11.54
N PHE A 6 -0.46 18.90 10.97
CA PHE A 6 -0.37 17.48 10.58
C PHE A 6 0.59 17.25 9.41
N GLU A 7 0.57 18.09 8.38
CA GLU A 7 1.52 18.05 7.27
C GLU A 7 2.96 18.26 7.76
N CYS A 8 3.17 19.20 8.69
CA CYS A 8 4.46 19.45 9.32
C CYS A 8 4.92 18.25 10.17
N ALA A 9 4.05 17.69 11.01
CA ALA A 9 4.36 16.51 11.81
C ALA A 9 4.71 15.29 10.93
N TYR A 10 4.00 15.09 9.82
CA TYR A 10 4.30 14.06 8.82
C TYR A 10 5.65 14.26 8.15
N ALA A 11 5.96 15.50 7.74
CA ALA A 11 7.25 15.84 7.16
C ALA A 11 8.40 15.60 8.15
N VAL A 12 8.22 16.00 9.42
CA VAL A 12 9.18 15.76 10.50
C VAL A 12 9.38 14.26 10.74
N LEU A 13 8.30 13.47 10.83
CA LEU A 13 8.39 12.01 11.00
C LEU A 13 9.10 11.33 9.83
N SER A 14 8.83 11.79 8.60
CA SER A 14 9.48 11.28 7.40
C SER A 14 10.97 11.64 7.37
N ILE A 15 11.33 12.88 7.73
CA ILE A 15 12.72 13.31 7.86
C ILE A 15 13.42 12.50 8.95
N VAL A 16 12.82 12.33 10.13
CA VAL A 16 13.38 11.52 11.22
C VAL A 16 13.63 10.08 10.76
N ASN A 17 12.69 9.48 10.02
CA ASN A 17 12.86 8.12 9.49
C ASN A 17 14.03 8.06 8.51
N VAL A 18 14.09 8.96 7.53
CA VAL A 18 15.19 9.05 6.55
C VAL A 18 16.54 9.29 7.24
N THR A 19 16.58 10.16 8.26
CA THR A 19 17.81 10.48 9.00
C THR A 19 18.27 9.29 9.84
N PHE A 20 17.34 8.57 10.48
CA PHE A 20 17.62 7.33 11.20
C PHE A 20 18.23 6.28 10.27
N PHE A 21 17.64 6.05 9.09
CA PHE A 21 18.20 5.15 8.08
C PHE A 21 19.57 5.60 7.56
N GLY A 22 19.78 6.91 7.36
CA GLY A 22 21.06 7.48 6.93
C GLY A 22 22.18 7.30 7.97
N VAL A 23 21.88 7.44 9.26
CA VAL A 23 22.84 7.20 10.36
C VAL A 23 23.20 5.72 10.47
N LEU A 24 22.22 4.83 10.25
CA LEU A 24 22.42 3.38 10.31
C LEU A 24 23.28 2.88 9.13
N LEU A 25 23.08 3.47 7.95
CA LEU A 25 23.90 3.31 6.74
C LEU A 25 25.37 3.70 6.96
N TYR A 26 25.61 4.83 7.64
CA TYR A 26 26.96 5.37 7.86
C TYR A 26 27.83 4.50 8.80
N LYS A 27 27.22 3.74 9.71
CA LYS A 27 27.96 3.00 10.75
C LYS A 27 28.42 1.57 10.38
N THR A 28 28.11 1.05 9.20
CA THR A 28 28.39 -0.37 8.85
C THR A 28 29.53 -0.54 7.81
N PRO A 29 30.40 -1.59 7.90
CA PRO A 29 31.57 -1.80 7.02
C PRO A 29 31.31 -2.42 5.62
N PHE A 30 31.99 -1.88 4.60
CA PHE A 30 31.64 -1.78 3.17
C PHE A 30 31.14 -3.01 2.37
N HIS A 31 31.58 -4.25 2.62
CA HIS A 31 31.16 -5.41 1.81
C HIS A 31 29.92 -6.16 2.34
N TYR A 32 29.64 -6.07 3.63
CA TYR A 32 28.39 -6.53 4.25
C TYR A 32 27.42 -5.35 4.53
N ALA A 33 27.94 -4.11 4.56
CA ALA A 33 27.19 -2.88 4.84
C ALA A 33 26.35 -2.32 3.70
N LEU A 34 26.56 -2.72 2.44
CA LEU A 34 25.62 -2.35 1.39
C LEU A 34 24.36 -3.24 1.45
N TRP A 35 24.52 -4.49 1.86
CA TRP A 35 23.43 -5.47 1.86
C TRP A 35 22.45 -5.31 3.01
N ALA A 36 22.92 -5.04 4.23
CA ALA A 36 22.04 -4.82 5.38
C ALA A 36 21.04 -3.66 5.20
N PRO A 37 21.45 -2.45 4.79
CA PRO A 37 20.53 -1.34 4.59
C PRO A 37 19.66 -1.51 3.33
N VAL A 38 20.17 -2.13 2.26
CA VAL A 38 19.34 -2.50 1.11
C VAL A 38 18.26 -3.49 1.53
N LEU A 39 18.59 -4.48 2.35
CA LEU A 39 17.64 -5.45 2.89
C LEU A 39 16.63 -4.79 3.85
N MET A 40 17.06 -3.84 4.67
CA MET A 40 16.16 -3.04 5.51
C MET A 40 15.19 -2.21 4.69
N LEU A 41 15.68 -1.47 3.70
CA LEU A 41 14.82 -0.68 2.81
C LEU A 41 13.84 -1.56 2.05
N HIS A 42 14.31 -2.74 1.61
CA HIS A 42 13.49 -3.75 0.98
C HIS A 42 12.37 -4.26 1.91
N GLN A 43 12.69 -4.67 3.14
CA GLN A 43 11.71 -5.16 4.11
C GLN A 43 10.73 -4.06 4.54
N GLN A 44 11.20 -2.82 4.67
CA GLN A 44 10.37 -1.65 4.95
C GLN A 44 9.41 -1.37 3.80
N ALA A 45 9.91 -1.40 2.56
CA ALA A 45 9.09 -1.21 1.36
C ALA A 45 8.04 -2.31 1.22
N TYR A 46 8.42 -3.56 1.49
CA TYR A 46 7.49 -4.68 1.49
C TYR A 46 6.38 -4.50 2.54
N SER A 47 6.76 -4.24 3.79
CA SER A 47 5.80 -4.04 4.88
C SER A 47 4.88 -2.84 4.60
N PHE A 48 5.44 -1.74 4.07
CA PHE A 48 4.67 -0.57 3.65
C PHE A 48 3.65 -0.92 2.55
N CYS A 49 4.03 -1.77 1.60
CA CYS A 49 3.13 -2.25 0.54
C CYS A 49 1.99 -3.09 1.12
N VAL A 50 2.28 -4.06 1.99
CA VAL A 50 1.28 -4.94 2.62
C VAL A 50 0.25 -4.13 3.41
N PHE A 51 0.71 -3.29 4.33
CA PHE A 51 -0.17 -2.43 5.13
C PHE A 51 -0.90 -1.38 4.27
N GLY A 52 -0.22 -0.82 3.27
CA GLY A 52 -0.79 0.14 2.34
C GLY A 52 -1.94 -0.44 1.53
N MET A 53 -1.78 -1.64 0.97
CA MET A 53 -2.84 -2.36 0.25
C MET A 53 -4.02 -2.70 1.16
N PHE A 54 -3.74 -3.15 2.40
CA PHE A 54 -4.79 -3.41 3.40
C PHE A 54 -5.61 -2.16 3.72
N CYS A 55 -4.95 -1.04 4.05
CA CYS A 55 -5.64 0.21 4.32
C CYS A 55 -6.42 0.72 3.11
N LEU A 56 -5.86 0.57 1.90
CA LEU A 56 -6.52 0.95 0.66
C LEU A 56 -7.81 0.15 0.47
N ILE A 57 -7.81 -1.17 0.64
CA ILE A 57 -9.03 -1.95 0.44
C ILE A 57 -10.09 -1.66 1.51
N VAL A 58 -9.67 -1.41 2.75
CA VAL A 58 -10.57 -0.97 3.84
C VAL A 58 -11.22 0.36 3.47
N ASP A 59 -10.46 1.34 2.98
CA ASP A 59 -11.00 2.62 2.50
C ASP A 59 -12.07 2.41 1.41
N ARG A 60 -11.79 1.56 0.42
CA ARG A 60 -12.75 1.27 -0.66
C ARG A 60 -14.01 0.57 -0.17
N LEU A 61 -13.88 -0.33 0.80
CA LEU A 61 -15.01 -0.97 1.44
C LEU A 61 -15.87 0.05 2.21
N LEU A 62 -15.23 0.96 2.97
CA LEU A 62 -15.92 2.02 3.70
C LEU A 62 -16.68 2.98 2.76
N VAL A 63 -16.06 3.39 1.65
CA VAL A 63 -16.73 4.21 0.62
C VAL A 63 -17.92 3.47 0.02
N THR A 64 -17.81 2.15 -0.16
CA THR A 64 -18.92 1.33 -0.64
C THR A 64 -20.05 1.25 0.39
N ILE A 65 -19.75 1.09 1.68
CA ILE A 65 -20.78 0.95 2.73
C ILE A 65 -21.43 2.31 3.04
N PHE A 66 -20.68 3.41 3.07
CA PHE A 66 -21.16 4.72 3.52
C PHE A 66 -20.94 5.84 2.48
N PRO A 67 -21.45 5.73 1.24
CA PRO A 67 -21.12 6.69 0.17
C PRO A 67 -21.51 8.14 0.48
N SER A 68 -22.57 8.36 1.27
CA SER A 68 -23.03 9.67 1.71
C SER A 68 -22.10 10.33 2.73
N ALA A 69 -21.51 9.56 3.66
CA ALA A 69 -20.57 10.11 4.64
C ALA A 69 -19.31 10.68 3.95
N PHE A 70 -18.95 10.11 2.80
CA PHE A 70 -17.83 10.58 2.01
C PHE A 70 -18.22 11.72 1.05
N SER A 71 -19.50 12.03 0.79
CA SER A 71 -19.86 13.07 -0.20
C SER A 71 -19.60 14.49 0.28
N GLU A 72 -19.72 14.77 1.57
CA GLU A 72 -19.79 16.13 2.10
C GLU A 72 -18.56 16.56 2.93
N GLN A 73 -17.64 15.65 3.24
CA GLN A 73 -16.57 15.91 4.23
C GLN A 73 -15.15 15.68 3.71
N THR A 74 -14.73 16.46 2.72
CA THR A 74 -13.36 16.43 2.16
C THR A 74 -12.28 16.56 3.25
N LYS A 75 -12.50 17.40 4.28
CA LYS A 75 -11.55 17.58 5.40
C LYS A 75 -11.41 16.33 6.28
N ARG A 76 -12.50 15.60 6.52
CA ARG A 76 -12.49 14.38 7.34
C ARG A 76 -11.76 13.24 6.62
N MET A 77 -11.94 13.12 5.31
CA MET A 77 -11.19 12.17 4.49
C MET A 77 -9.68 12.41 4.57
N ILE A 78 -9.23 13.65 4.41
CA ILE A 78 -7.79 13.96 4.48
C ILE A 78 -7.23 13.56 5.85
N THR A 79 -7.97 13.82 6.92
CA THR A 79 -7.57 13.42 8.28
C THR A 79 -7.46 11.89 8.41
N VAL A 80 -8.44 11.14 7.87
CA VAL A 80 -8.40 9.67 7.86
C VAL A 80 -7.21 9.15 7.04
N TYR A 81 -6.89 9.76 5.90
CA TYR A 81 -5.73 9.37 5.11
C TYR A 81 -4.41 9.66 5.82
N ILE A 82 -4.26 10.83 6.47
CA ILE A 82 -3.06 11.15 7.25
C ILE A 82 -2.86 10.17 8.39
N ILE A 83 -3.92 9.89 9.16
CA ILE A 83 -3.88 8.93 10.26
C ILE A 83 -3.56 7.53 9.73
N GLY A 84 -4.22 7.10 8.64
CA GLY A 84 -3.96 5.82 7.99
C GLY A 84 -2.51 5.68 7.54
N SER A 85 -1.94 6.71 6.90
CA SER A 85 -0.54 6.73 6.49
C SER A 85 0.41 6.65 7.69
N ALA A 86 0.12 7.36 8.79
CA ALA A 86 0.93 7.28 10.00
C ALA A 86 0.91 5.86 10.61
N VAL A 87 -0.26 5.22 10.65
CA VAL A 87 -0.40 3.83 11.10
C VAL A 87 0.41 2.89 10.21
N VAL A 88 0.30 3.00 8.89
CA VAL A 88 1.06 2.18 7.92
C VAL A 88 2.57 2.34 8.11
N ILE A 89 3.06 3.58 8.27
CA ILE A 89 4.50 3.84 8.48
C ILE A 89 4.96 3.25 9.81
N SER A 90 4.21 3.46 10.89
CA SER A 90 4.57 2.94 12.21
C SER A 90 4.59 1.41 12.25
N ALA A 91 3.57 0.75 11.71
CA ALA A 91 3.48 -0.70 11.63
C ALA A 91 4.59 -1.29 10.76
N SER A 92 4.85 -0.69 9.60
CA SER A 92 5.93 -1.09 8.70
C SER A 92 7.30 -0.99 9.39
N THR A 93 7.56 0.12 10.08
CA THR A 93 8.83 0.35 10.80
C THR A 93 9.00 -0.65 11.95
N ALA A 94 7.94 -0.93 12.70
CA ALA A 94 7.98 -1.93 13.76
C ALA A 94 8.25 -3.34 13.20
N CYS A 95 7.55 -3.75 12.15
CA CYS A 95 7.76 -5.06 11.52
C CYS A 95 9.19 -5.21 10.96
N THR A 96 9.73 -4.18 10.30
CA THR A 96 11.12 -4.19 9.81
C THR A 96 12.13 -4.28 10.96
N TYR A 97 11.90 -3.56 12.06
CA TYR A 97 12.74 -3.67 13.24
C TYR A 97 12.76 -5.10 13.81
N TYR A 98 11.59 -5.71 13.99
CA TYR A 98 11.49 -7.09 14.47
C TYR A 98 12.04 -8.12 13.48
N LEU A 99 11.99 -7.87 12.17
CA LEU A 99 12.61 -8.72 11.15
C LEU A 99 14.14 -8.69 11.16
N GLN A 100 14.73 -7.55 11.54
CA GLN A 100 16.18 -7.34 11.52
C GLN A 100 16.86 -7.72 12.84
N PHE A 101 16.22 -7.39 13.97
CA PHE A 101 16.87 -7.45 15.28
C PHE A 101 16.27 -8.49 16.23
N ALA A 102 15.10 -9.06 15.90
CA ALA A 102 14.50 -10.11 16.72
C ALA A 102 14.49 -11.45 15.99
N GLU A 103 14.65 -12.55 16.73
CA GLU A 103 14.54 -13.93 16.21
C GLU A 103 13.10 -14.31 15.79
N SER A 104 12.20 -13.33 15.65
CA SER A 104 10.77 -13.49 15.37
C SER A 104 10.43 -13.49 13.88
N PHE A 105 11.38 -13.82 13.00
CA PHE A 105 11.21 -13.79 11.55
C PHE A 105 9.96 -14.56 11.08
N GLY A 106 9.78 -15.79 11.55
CA GLY A 106 8.63 -16.64 11.17
C GLY A 106 7.28 -16.05 11.57
N VAL A 107 7.21 -15.36 12.71
CA VAL A 107 5.97 -14.73 13.20
C VAL A 107 5.59 -13.54 12.31
N ILE A 108 6.56 -12.68 11.96
CA ILE A 108 6.28 -11.51 11.12
C ILE A 108 5.88 -11.94 9.70
N VAL A 109 6.52 -12.95 9.13
CA VAL A 109 6.14 -13.52 7.82
C VAL A 109 4.72 -14.09 7.86
N LEU A 110 4.35 -14.79 8.93
CA LEU A 110 2.98 -15.29 9.12
C LEU A 110 1.97 -14.14 9.21
N VAL A 111 2.29 -13.09 9.95
CA VAL A 111 1.44 -11.89 10.08
C VAL A 111 1.25 -11.20 8.73
N HIS A 112 2.31 -11.00 7.94
CA HIS A 112 2.19 -10.43 6.59
C HIS A 112 1.31 -11.29 5.68
N THR A 113 1.53 -12.61 5.69
CA THR A 113 0.74 -13.55 4.89
C THR A 113 -0.74 -13.53 5.29
N ALA A 114 -1.04 -13.45 6.59
CA ALA A 114 -2.40 -13.33 7.09
C ALA A 114 -3.06 -12.01 6.64
N ILE A 115 -2.33 -10.88 6.71
CA ILE A 115 -2.84 -9.57 6.28
C ILE A 115 -3.12 -9.57 4.78
N GLU A 116 -2.24 -10.15 3.96
CA GLU A 116 -2.46 -10.27 2.52
C GLU A 116 -3.68 -11.14 2.19
N LEU A 117 -3.84 -12.27 2.86
CA LEU A 117 -5.03 -13.12 2.72
C LEU A 117 -6.31 -12.35 3.06
N ILE A 118 -6.31 -11.64 4.20
CA ILE A 118 -7.44 -10.78 4.60
C ILE A 118 -7.69 -9.70 3.54
N THR A 119 -6.63 -9.09 3.00
CA THR A 119 -6.74 -8.06 1.95
C THR A 119 -7.40 -8.61 0.69
N VAL A 120 -7.03 -9.81 0.25
CA VAL A 120 -7.66 -10.49 -0.89
C VAL A 120 -9.14 -10.80 -0.60
N LEU A 121 -9.45 -11.32 0.59
CA LEU A 121 -10.83 -11.60 0.99
C LEU A 121 -11.68 -10.32 1.03
N LEU A 122 -11.16 -9.23 1.61
CA LEU A 122 -11.82 -7.93 1.63
C LEU A 122 -12.02 -7.38 0.21
N ALA A 123 -11.08 -7.63 -0.70
CA ALA A 123 -11.22 -7.21 -2.10
C ALA A 123 -12.35 -7.95 -2.81
N ILE A 124 -12.48 -9.26 -2.56
CA ILE A 124 -13.59 -10.07 -3.07
C ILE A 124 -14.92 -9.53 -2.52
N ILE A 125 -15.00 -9.32 -1.20
CA ILE A 125 -16.18 -8.76 -0.53
C ILE A 125 -16.51 -7.38 -1.12
N CYS A 126 -15.51 -6.52 -1.33
CA CYS A 126 -15.70 -5.18 -1.90
C CYS A 126 -16.26 -5.24 -3.31
N ILE A 127 -15.80 -6.16 -4.18
CA ILE A 127 -16.35 -6.34 -5.53
C ILE A 127 -17.82 -6.77 -5.48
N PHE A 128 -18.17 -7.72 -4.61
CA PHE A 128 -19.56 -8.18 -4.50
C PHE A 128 -20.47 -7.11 -3.88
N ALA A 129 -20.04 -6.50 -2.78
CA ALA A 129 -20.78 -5.44 -2.09
C ALA A 129 -21.01 -4.24 -3.00
N SER A 130 -20.00 -3.80 -3.75
CA SER A 130 -20.12 -2.68 -4.68
C SER A 130 -21.04 -2.99 -5.86
N LYS A 131 -20.98 -4.19 -6.44
CA LYS A 131 -21.94 -4.62 -7.48
C LYS A 131 -23.37 -4.71 -6.97
N TYR A 132 -23.58 -5.31 -5.80
CA TYR A 132 -24.89 -5.42 -5.18
C TYR A 132 -25.48 -4.04 -4.94
N LYS A 133 -24.70 -3.15 -4.30
CA LYS A 133 -25.13 -1.79 -4.01
C LYS A 133 -25.37 -0.98 -5.26
N TYR A 134 -24.55 -1.12 -6.29
CA TYR A 134 -24.77 -0.48 -7.59
C TYR A 134 -26.12 -0.88 -8.18
N ARG A 135 -26.48 -2.17 -8.17
CA ARG A 135 -27.77 -2.66 -8.68
C ARG A 135 -28.96 -2.16 -7.88
N VAL A 136 -28.91 -2.25 -6.55
CA VAL A 136 -30.03 -1.89 -5.66
C VAL A 136 -30.25 -0.38 -5.63
N THR A 137 -29.17 0.40 -5.69
CA THR A 137 -29.22 1.84 -5.41
C THR A 137 -29.39 2.69 -6.68
N LEU A 138 -29.30 2.09 -7.87
CA LEU A 138 -29.40 2.78 -9.17
C LEU A 138 -30.75 3.47 -9.44
N ALA A 139 -31.78 3.26 -8.61
CA ALA A 139 -33.07 3.94 -8.77
C ALA A 139 -33.24 5.14 -7.83
N ARG A 140 -32.57 5.18 -6.67
CA ARG A 140 -32.97 6.07 -5.55
C ARG A 140 -31.93 7.09 -5.08
N THR A 141 -30.67 7.04 -5.55
CA THR A 141 -29.63 7.99 -5.08
C THR A 141 -29.17 9.01 -6.11
N SER A 142 -28.58 10.09 -5.58
CA SER A 142 -27.93 11.18 -6.33
C SER A 142 -26.88 10.66 -7.32
N LEU A 143 -26.73 11.38 -8.44
CA LEU A 143 -25.80 11.06 -9.51
C LEU A 143 -24.35 10.92 -9.00
N ASN A 144 -23.96 11.78 -8.06
CA ASN A 144 -22.62 11.80 -7.45
C ASN A 144 -22.31 10.51 -6.67
N SER A 145 -23.29 9.96 -5.93
CA SER A 145 -23.10 8.69 -5.24
C SER A 145 -22.92 7.52 -6.21
N ARG A 146 -23.60 7.54 -7.37
CA ARG A 146 -23.46 6.49 -8.39
C ARG A 146 -22.09 6.51 -9.03
N TYR A 147 -21.60 7.71 -9.37
CA TYR A 147 -20.28 7.89 -9.95
C TYR A 147 -19.18 7.34 -9.04
N ARG A 148 -19.26 7.63 -7.74
CA ARG A 148 -18.29 7.15 -6.74
C ARG A 148 -18.27 5.63 -6.59
N VAL A 149 -19.44 4.99 -6.51
CA VAL A 149 -19.51 3.52 -6.44
C VAL A 149 -18.99 2.91 -7.74
N GLY A 150 -19.27 3.52 -8.89
CA GLY A 150 -18.69 3.14 -10.18
C GLY A 150 -17.16 3.21 -10.19
N GLU A 151 -16.59 4.30 -9.69
CA GLU A 151 -15.14 4.47 -9.55
C GLU A 151 -14.53 3.41 -8.62
N VAL A 152 -15.18 3.09 -7.51
CA VAL A 152 -14.73 2.02 -6.60
C VAL A 152 -14.74 0.65 -7.29
N ILE A 153 -15.77 0.34 -8.08
CA ILE A 153 -15.83 -0.93 -8.85
C ILE A 153 -14.68 -1.00 -9.85
N GLU A 154 -14.48 0.06 -10.63
CA GLU A 154 -13.42 0.11 -11.65
C GLU A 154 -12.05 -0.06 -11.00
N LEU A 155 -11.78 0.70 -9.93
CA LEU A 155 -10.50 0.66 -9.23
C LEU A 155 -10.26 -0.69 -8.55
N THR A 156 -11.26 -1.24 -7.84
CA THR A 156 -11.12 -2.54 -7.17
C THR A 156 -10.90 -3.66 -8.18
N ARG A 157 -11.49 -3.58 -9.38
CA ARG A 157 -11.25 -4.55 -10.47
C ARG A 157 -9.82 -4.50 -11.00
N VAL A 158 -9.17 -3.33 -10.97
CA VAL A 158 -7.76 -3.17 -11.35
C VAL A 158 -6.83 -3.63 -10.21
N LEU A 159 -7.20 -3.38 -8.95
CA LEU A 159 -6.41 -3.75 -7.77
C LEU A 159 -6.45 -5.24 -7.43
N PHE A 160 -7.60 -5.89 -7.60
CA PHE A 160 -7.77 -7.30 -7.27
C PHE A 160 -6.69 -8.24 -7.85
N PRO A 161 -6.38 -8.19 -9.17
CA PRO A 161 -5.32 -9.04 -9.71
C PRO A 161 -3.93 -8.70 -9.13
N LEU A 162 -3.69 -7.45 -8.71
CA LEU A 162 -2.44 -7.07 -8.04
C LEU A 162 -2.35 -7.69 -6.65
N PHE A 163 -3.43 -7.63 -5.87
CA PHE A 163 -3.49 -8.26 -4.54
C PHE A 163 -3.31 -9.77 -4.62
N LEU A 164 -3.96 -10.41 -5.60
CA LEU A 164 -3.83 -11.83 -5.84
C LEU A 164 -2.41 -12.21 -6.25
N LEU A 165 -1.79 -11.45 -7.16
CA LEU A 165 -0.42 -11.70 -7.60
C LEU A 165 0.57 -11.53 -6.44
N ASN A 166 0.40 -10.50 -5.62
CA ASN A 166 1.25 -10.26 -4.45
C ASN A 166 1.13 -11.40 -3.43
N PHE A 167 -0.10 -11.84 -3.14
CA PHE A 167 -0.36 -12.97 -2.25
C PHE A 167 0.26 -14.27 -2.78
N ILE A 168 0.11 -14.58 -4.07
CA ILE A 168 0.72 -15.77 -4.69
C ILE A 168 2.26 -15.68 -4.61
N ALA A 169 2.84 -14.52 -4.92
CA ALA A 169 4.28 -14.31 -4.85
C ALA A 169 4.82 -14.49 -3.42
N ASN A 170 4.11 -13.96 -2.42
CA ASN A 170 4.48 -14.15 -1.02
C ASN A 170 4.29 -15.62 -0.57
N MET A 171 3.23 -16.30 -1.01
CA MET A 171 3.05 -17.73 -0.72
C MET A 171 4.17 -18.60 -1.32
N ILE A 172 4.65 -18.29 -2.52
CA ILE A 172 5.80 -18.99 -3.13
C ILE A 172 7.08 -18.68 -2.35
N THR A 173 7.31 -17.42 -1.96
CA THR A 173 8.51 -17.00 -1.23
C THR A 173 8.55 -17.58 0.18
N SER A 174 7.44 -17.50 0.90
CA SER A 174 7.30 -18.07 2.23
C SER A 174 7.32 -19.60 2.19
N GLY A 175 6.62 -20.21 1.23
CA GLY A 175 6.61 -21.67 1.04
C GLY A 175 7.99 -22.23 0.70
N SER A 176 8.74 -21.56 -0.18
CA SER A 176 10.13 -21.94 -0.46
C SER A 176 11.03 -21.75 0.76
N ALA A 177 10.87 -20.67 1.54
CA ALA A 177 11.57 -20.51 2.80
C ALA A 177 11.36 -21.69 3.75
N PHE A 178 10.11 -22.15 3.93
CA PHE A 178 9.79 -23.32 4.76
C PHE A 178 10.34 -24.64 4.18
N ALA A 179 10.28 -24.83 2.86
CA ALA A 179 10.78 -26.04 2.20
C ALA A 179 12.31 -26.15 2.27
N PHE A 180 13.02 -25.02 2.28
CA PHE A 180 14.49 -24.96 2.30
C PHE A 180 15.10 -24.75 3.69
N LEU A 181 14.30 -24.77 4.78
CA LEU A 181 14.77 -24.68 6.17
C LEU A 181 15.87 -25.69 6.56
N ARG A 182 16.12 -26.72 5.72
CA ARG A 182 17.13 -27.77 5.94
C ARG A 182 18.31 -27.77 4.97
N VAL A 183 18.41 -26.83 4.03
CA VAL A 183 19.38 -26.90 2.92
C VAL A 183 20.30 -25.68 2.90
N ASP A 184 21.60 -25.93 2.66
CA ASP A 184 22.78 -25.06 2.70
C ASP A 184 22.65 -23.57 2.29
N VAL A 185 23.68 -22.80 2.62
CA VAL A 185 23.92 -21.35 2.36
C VAL A 185 23.51 -20.85 0.96
N THR A 186 23.51 -21.71 -0.07
CA THR A 186 23.06 -21.38 -1.42
C THR A 186 21.56 -21.09 -1.51
N THR A 187 20.73 -21.74 -0.69
CA THR A 187 19.28 -21.51 -0.63
C THR A 187 18.93 -20.17 0.00
N PHE A 188 19.75 -19.70 0.94
CA PHE A 188 19.58 -18.39 1.58
C PHE A 188 19.75 -17.23 0.58
N ASN A 189 20.67 -17.35 -0.37
CA ASN A 189 20.83 -16.35 -1.43
C ASN A 189 19.67 -16.40 -2.44
N PHE A 190 19.17 -17.60 -2.77
CA PHE A 190 17.99 -17.75 -3.63
C PHE A 190 16.73 -17.12 -2.99
N GLN A 191 16.52 -17.32 -1.69
CA GLN A 191 15.40 -16.73 -0.94
C GLN A 191 15.46 -15.20 -0.91
N LYS A 192 16.65 -14.61 -0.79
CA LYS A 192 16.85 -13.16 -0.87
C LYS A 192 16.47 -12.59 -2.23
N VAL A 193 16.87 -13.27 -3.30
CA VAL A 193 16.51 -12.87 -4.68
C VAL A 193 15.01 -12.96 -4.89
N LEU A 194 14.37 -14.05 -4.44
CA LEU A 194 12.92 -14.21 -4.54
C LEU A 194 12.15 -13.12 -3.76
N SER A 195 12.66 -12.78 -2.57
CA SER A 195 12.10 -11.69 -1.76
C SER A 195 12.20 -10.36 -2.51
N MET A 196 13.38 -10.04 -3.08
CA MET A 196 13.57 -8.84 -3.90
C MET A 196 12.59 -8.75 -5.09
N VAL A 197 12.31 -9.86 -5.76
CA VAL A 197 11.31 -9.94 -6.83
C VAL A 197 9.90 -9.60 -6.31
N CYS A 198 9.56 -9.98 -5.08
CA CYS A 198 8.29 -9.62 -4.48
C CYS A 198 8.18 -8.10 -4.22
N THR A 199 9.25 -7.42 -3.78
CA THR A 199 9.18 -5.95 -3.63
C THR A 199 9.20 -5.18 -4.93
N THR A 200 9.89 -5.66 -5.95
CA THR A 200 9.85 -4.98 -7.26
C THR A 200 8.43 -5.04 -7.82
N SER A 201 7.65 -6.09 -7.52
CA SER A 201 6.22 -6.09 -7.81
C SER A 201 5.47 -4.94 -7.11
N GLY A 202 5.84 -4.60 -5.87
CA GLY A 202 5.31 -3.45 -5.13
C GLY A 202 5.65 -2.10 -5.77
N LEU A 203 6.78 -1.98 -6.48
CA LEU A 203 7.11 -0.79 -7.28
C LEU A 203 6.32 -0.74 -8.58
N ILE A 204 6.09 -1.89 -9.22
CA ILE A 204 5.32 -1.98 -10.48
C ILE A 204 3.85 -1.65 -10.26
N GLN A 205 3.30 -1.94 -9.08
CA GLN A 205 1.88 -1.72 -8.76
C GLN A 205 1.42 -0.25 -8.92
N PRO A 206 2.08 0.77 -8.35
CA PRO A 206 1.76 2.18 -8.60
C PRO A 206 1.80 2.54 -10.09
N TRP A 207 2.81 2.06 -10.83
CA TRP A 207 2.91 2.30 -12.27
C TRP A 207 1.77 1.66 -13.04
N TYR A 208 1.41 0.43 -12.70
CA TYR A 208 0.26 -0.25 -13.31
C TYR A 208 -1.04 0.50 -13.04
N LEU A 209 -1.26 0.98 -11.82
CA LEU A 209 -2.42 1.80 -11.46
C LEU A 209 -2.44 3.12 -12.24
N LEU A 210 -1.31 3.81 -12.35
CA LEU A 210 -1.17 5.04 -13.11
C LEU A 210 -1.45 4.83 -14.60
N LEU A 211 -0.99 3.73 -15.20
CA LEU A 211 -1.20 3.43 -16.61
C LEU A 211 -2.64 3.00 -16.92
N LYS A 212 -3.27 2.22 -16.04
CA LYS A 212 -4.65 1.72 -16.23
C LYS A 212 -5.70 2.77 -15.93
N GLN A 213 -5.51 3.60 -14.92
CA GLN A 213 -6.52 4.54 -14.47
C GLN A 213 -6.37 5.88 -15.20
N ARG A 214 -7.13 6.06 -16.28
CA ARG A 214 -7.13 7.28 -17.11
C ARG A 214 -7.29 8.57 -16.28
N PHE A 215 -8.08 8.52 -15.22
CA PHE A 215 -8.30 9.68 -14.35
C PHE A 215 -7.05 10.05 -13.55
N LEU A 216 -6.36 9.06 -12.98
CA LEU A 216 -5.15 9.28 -12.20
C LEU A 216 -4.00 9.72 -13.11
N SER A 217 -3.87 9.10 -14.29
CA SER A 217 -2.95 9.51 -15.35
C SER A 217 -3.16 10.97 -15.75
N ARG A 218 -4.41 11.40 -16.01
CA ARG A 218 -4.72 12.80 -16.35
C ARG A 218 -4.41 13.77 -15.21
N ARG A 219 -4.72 13.41 -13.96
CA ARG A 219 -4.37 14.24 -12.80
C ARG A 219 -2.86 14.37 -12.62
N LEU A 220 -2.13 13.26 -12.75
CA LEU A 220 -0.68 13.26 -12.70
C LEU A 220 -0.10 14.13 -13.82
N TYR A 221 -0.61 13.96 -15.05
CA TYR A 221 -0.24 14.79 -16.19
C TYR A 221 -0.51 16.28 -15.93
N SER A 222 -1.65 16.65 -15.33
CA SER A 222 -1.98 18.04 -14.97
C SER A 222 -1.15 18.61 -13.81
N LEU A 223 -0.56 17.75 -12.97
CA LEU A 223 0.39 18.20 -11.93
C LEU A 223 1.74 18.58 -12.55
N PHE A 224 2.15 17.87 -13.61
CA PHE A 224 3.41 18.12 -14.32
C PHE A 224 3.29 19.14 -15.46
N HIS A 225 2.13 19.19 -16.12
CA HIS A 225 1.79 20.20 -17.11
C HIS A 225 0.91 21.23 -16.41
N CYS A 226 1.50 22.37 -16.07
CA CYS A 226 0.78 23.56 -15.60
C CYS A 226 -0.12 24.07 -16.74
N GLU A 227 -1.23 23.38 -16.98
CA GLU A 227 -2.21 23.79 -17.96
C GLU A 227 -2.81 25.10 -17.45
N LYS A 228 -2.60 26.18 -18.22
CA LYS A 228 -3.07 27.52 -17.89
C LYS A 228 -4.58 27.42 -17.70
N ARG A 229 -5.07 27.50 -16.44
CA ARG A 229 -6.49 27.40 -16.09
C ARG A 229 -7.30 28.19 -17.12
N ARG A 230 -8.06 27.49 -17.97
CA ARG A 230 -9.15 28.12 -18.69
C ARG A 230 -10.11 28.61 -17.61
N THR A 231 -10.16 29.92 -17.44
CA THR A 231 -11.26 30.60 -16.77
C THR A 231 -12.53 30.23 -17.54
N GLU A 232 -13.23 29.21 -17.06
CA GLU A 232 -14.63 29.00 -17.41
C GLU A 232 -15.39 30.20 -16.82
N THR A 233 -15.61 31.21 -17.64
CA THR A 233 -16.66 32.21 -17.45
C THR A 233 -17.98 31.44 -17.50
N VAL A 234 -18.56 31.22 -16.33
CA VAL A 234 -19.98 30.86 -16.17
C VAL A 234 -20.82 32.10 -16.40
#